data_AF-A0A2E7AVA8-F1
#
_entry.id   AF-A0A2E7AVA8-F1
#
_cell.length_a   1.000
_cell.length_b   1.000
_cell.length_c   1.000
_cell.angle_alpha   90.00
_cell.angle_beta   90.00
_cell.angle_gamma   90.00
#
_symmetry.space_group_name_H-M   'P 1'
#
loop_
_entity.id
_entity.type
_entity.pdbx_description
1 polymer ?
#
loop_
_entity_poly.entity_id
_entity_poly.type
_entity_poly.pdbx_seq_one_letter_code
_entity_poly.pdbx_strand_id
1 'polypeptide(L)'
;GREAAQVLSKAINSGDLSANALKPYEQAWKSTFPPYHKILKGKTALYNLSDDEMTAMAKCLPEELGNMGPLTKLGIGLKIMVRKPTLLFKRVISVLLSFGYSRAKHFGW
;
A
#
# COMPACT_ATOMS: atom_id res chain seq x y z
N GLY A 1 -6.23 -17.43 3.38
CA GLY A 1 -7.27 -18.48 3.39
C GLY A 1 -6.94 -19.61 2.43
N ARG A 2 -7.46 -19.55 1.19
CA ARG A 2 -7.51 -20.71 0.27
C ARG A 2 -6.12 -21.25 -0.12
N GLU A 3 -5.23 -20.36 -0.52
CA GLU A 3 -3.87 -20.70 -0.95
C GLU A 3 -3.01 -21.24 0.21
N ALA A 4 -3.17 -20.67 1.42
CA ALA A 4 -2.53 -21.19 2.63
C ALA A 4 -2.96 -22.64 2.91
N ALA A 5 -4.26 -22.91 2.80
CA ALA A 5 -4.82 -24.24 3.02
C ALA A 5 -4.33 -25.27 1.99
N GLN A 6 -4.14 -24.88 0.73
CA GLN A 6 -3.58 -25.76 -0.30
C GLN A 6 -2.12 -26.11 -0.05
N VAL A 7 -1.28 -25.13 0.33
CA VAL A 7 0.13 -25.38 0.65
C VAL A 7 0.25 -26.26 1.90
N LEU A 8 -0.55 -26.00 2.94
CA LEU A 8 -0.62 -26.84 4.14
C LEU A 8 -1.09 -28.26 3.82
N SER A 9 -2.14 -28.43 3.02
CA SER A 9 -2.63 -29.75 2.63
C SER A 9 -1.56 -30.56 1.89
N LYS A 10 -0.81 -29.93 0.97
CA LYS A 10 0.31 -30.57 0.28
C LYS A 10 1.43 -30.98 1.25
N ALA A 11 1.82 -30.07 2.15
CA ALA A 11 2.87 -30.29 3.14
C ALA A 11 2.53 -31.43 4.12
N ILE A 12 1.26 -31.50 4.56
CA ILE A 12 0.74 -32.58 5.40
C ILE A 12 0.77 -33.91 4.64
N ASN A 13 0.30 -33.93 3.38
CA ASN A 13 0.26 -35.14 2.56
C ASN A 13 1.66 -35.66 2.20
N SER A 14 2.66 -34.78 2.06
CA SER A 14 4.05 -35.15 1.82
C SER A 14 4.83 -35.46 3.10
N GLY A 15 4.22 -35.28 4.29
CA GLY A 15 4.88 -35.46 5.59
C GLY A 15 6.00 -34.45 5.88
N ASP A 16 6.09 -33.37 5.11
CA ASP A 16 7.16 -32.37 5.21
C ASP A 16 6.56 -31.01 5.59
N LEU A 17 6.69 -30.67 6.88
CA LEU A 17 6.29 -29.37 7.44
C LEU A 17 7.48 -28.41 7.58
N SER A 18 8.60 -28.70 6.92
CA SER A 18 9.77 -27.84 6.96
C SER A 18 9.47 -26.47 6.33
N ALA A 19 10.31 -25.48 6.70
CA ALA A 19 10.23 -24.15 6.13
C ALA A 19 10.33 -24.15 4.60
N ASN A 20 10.99 -25.15 3.99
CA ASN A 20 11.12 -25.28 2.54
C ASN A 20 9.78 -25.66 1.88
N ALA A 21 9.01 -26.57 2.48
CA ALA A 21 7.70 -26.96 1.98
C ALA A 21 6.66 -25.83 2.07
N LEU A 22 6.80 -24.95 3.07
CA LEU A 22 5.90 -23.80 3.27
C LEU A 22 6.33 -22.53 2.51
N LYS A 23 7.59 -22.45 2.07
CA LYS A 23 8.16 -21.32 1.34
C LYS A 23 7.36 -20.86 0.11
N PRO A 24 6.73 -21.74 -0.69
CA PRO A 24 5.94 -21.32 -1.83
C PRO A 24 4.78 -20.39 -1.45
N TYR A 25 4.16 -20.61 -0.28
CA TYR A 25 3.11 -19.71 0.23
C TYR A 25 3.65 -18.30 0.47
N GLU A 26 4.79 -18.20 1.15
CA GLU A 26 5.43 -16.91 1.45
C GLU A 26 5.85 -16.18 0.16
N GLN A 27 6.37 -16.90 -0.84
CA GLN A 27 6.75 -16.34 -2.12
C GLN A 27 5.54 -15.84 -2.93
N ALA A 28 4.48 -16.65 -3.03
CA ALA A 28 3.25 -16.28 -3.70
C ALA A 28 2.63 -15.03 -3.03
N TRP A 29 2.62 -15.01 -1.70
CA TRP A 29 2.15 -13.88 -0.91
C TRP A 29 2.97 -12.61 -1.18
N LYS A 30 4.31 -12.69 -1.11
CA LYS A 30 5.21 -11.54 -1.39
C LYS A 30 5.11 -11.03 -2.83
N SER A 31 4.82 -11.90 -3.80
CA SER A 31 4.65 -11.51 -5.20
C SER A 31 3.31 -10.81 -5.47
N THR A 32 2.26 -11.21 -4.73
CA THR A 32 0.91 -10.68 -4.86
C THR A 32 0.74 -9.38 -4.09
N PHE A 33 1.37 -9.28 -2.92
CA PHE A 33 1.31 -8.07 -2.11
C PHE A 33 2.08 -6.93 -2.78
N PRO A 34 1.59 -5.69 -2.64
CA PRO A 34 2.31 -4.54 -3.12
C PRO A 34 3.66 -4.42 -2.39
N PRO A 35 4.66 -3.76 -2.99
CA PRO A 35 5.98 -3.61 -2.39
C PRO A 35 5.89 -2.98 -0.99
N TYR A 36 6.05 -3.82 0.05
CA TYR A 36 5.81 -3.46 1.46
C TYR A 36 6.65 -2.27 1.92
N HIS A 37 7.88 -2.16 1.40
CA HIS A 37 8.77 -1.02 1.65
C HIS A 37 8.16 0.32 1.20
N LYS A 38 7.38 0.35 0.11
CA LYS A 38 6.69 1.57 -0.36
C LYS A 38 5.52 1.94 0.55
N ILE A 39 4.81 0.94 1.06
CA ILE A 39 3.73 1.13 2.04
C ILE A 39 4.30 1.71 3.34
N LEU A 40 5.36 1.10 3.87
CA LEU A 40 5.99 1.55 5.11
C LEU A 40 6.55 2.97 4.98
N LYS A 41 7.23 3.28 3.87
CA LYS A 41 7.71 4.64 3.57
C LYS A 41 6.59 5.68 3.56
N GLY A 42 5.42 5.32 3.03
CA GLY A 42 4.25 6.18 3.05
C GLY A 42 3.66 6.36 4.45
N LYS A 43 3.54 5.29 5.24
CA LYS A 43 3.09 5.39 6.64
C LYS A 43 4.02 6.27 7.49
N THR A 44 5.33 6.09 7.37
CA THR A 44 6.30 6.94 8.09
C THR A 44 6.18 8.40 7.68
N ALA A 45 6.02 8.68 6.38
CA ALA A 45 5.83 10.05 5.91
C ALA A 45 4.48 10.65 6.36
N LEU A 46 3.43 9.84 6.51
CA LEU A 46 2.15 10.29 7.09
C LEU A 46 2.30 10.70 8.55
N TYR A 47 3.02 9.92 9.36
CA TYR A 47 3.25 10.23 10.78
C TYR A 47 4.14 11.46 11.02
N ASN A 48 4.87 11.92 10.00
CA ASN A 48 5.69 13.12 10.08
C ASN A 48 4.95 14.40 9.69
N LEU A 49 3.65 14.32 9.38
CA LEU A 49 2.81 15.48 9.13
C LEU A 49 2.25 16.03 10.44
N SER A 50 2.20 17.36 10.57
CA SER A 50 1.44 18.00 11.63
C SER A 50 -0.08 17.87 11.39
N ASP A 51 -0.89 18.14 12.41
CA ASP A 51 -2.35 18.07 12.30
C ASP A 51 -2.92 19.01 11.21
N ASP A 52 -2.34 20.21 11.09
CA ASP A 52 -2.68 21.17 10.02
C ASP A 52 -2.34 20.61 8.64
N GLU A 53 -1.19 19.96 8.51
CA GLU A 53 -0.72 19.35 7.27
C GLU A 53 -1.58 18.15 6.88
N MET A 54 -1.96 17.33 7.86
CA MET A 54 -2.84 16.19 7.68
C MET A 54 -4.24 16.63 7.22
N THR A 55 -4.77 17.70 7.83
CA THR A 55 -6.05 18.31 7.45
C THR A 55 -6.00 18.89 6.03
N ALA A 56 -4.92 19.60 5.69
CA ALA A 56 -4.73 20.15 4.34
C ALA A 56 -4.59 19.03 3.29
N MET A 57 -3.87 17.96 3.63
CA MET A 57 -3.73 16.79 2.76
C MET A 57 -5.09 16.13 2.53
N ALA A 58 -5.86 15.86 3.58
CA ALA A 58 -7.18 15.24 3.48
C ALA A 58 -8.13 16.01 2.54
N LYS A 59 -8.12 17.35 2.60
CA LYS A 59 -8.91 18.22 1.70
C LYS A 59 -8.46 18.20 0.23
N CYS A 60 -7.29 17.66 -0.06
CA CYS A 60 -6.75 17.51 -1.41
C CYS A 60 -6.92 16.09 -1.97
N LEU A 61 -7.24 15.11 -1.12
CA LEU A 61 -7.45 13.73 -1.52
C LEU A 61 -8.79 13.55 -2.26
N PRO A 62 -8.85 12.65 -3.25
CA PRO A 62 -10.11 12.17 -3.80
C PRO A 62 -10.78 11.17 -2.84
N GLU A 63 -12.08 10.94 -3.04
CA GLU A 63 -12.85 9.95 -2.26
C GLU A 63 -12.32 8.52 -2.44
N GLU A 64 -11.77 8.19 -3.62
CA GLU A 64 -11.16 6.88 -3.89
C GLU A 64 -9.69 6.99 -4.31
N LEU A 65 -8.82 6.32 -3.54
CA LEU A 65 -7.37 6.30 -3.77
C LEU A 65 -6.89 5.12 -4.63
N GLY A 66 -7.70 4.06 -4.75
CA GLY A 66 -7.30 2.77 -5.34
C GLY A 66 -7.19 2.77 -6.86
N ASN A 67 -7.93 3.65 -7.55
CA ASN A 67 -8.02 3.69 -9.02
C ASN A 67 -7.73 5.08 -9.60
N MET A 68 -6.71 5.76 -9.07
CA MET A 68 -6.33 7.09 -9.55
C MET A 68 -5.60 7.02 -10.90
N GLY A 69 -6.22 7.56 -11.95
CA GLY A 69 -5.58 7.77 -13.25
C GLY A 69 -4.43 8.80 -13.18
N PRO A 70 -3.53 8.83 -14.18
CA PRO A 70 -2.42 9.78 -14.23
C PRO A 70 -2.84 11.26 -14.13
N LEU A 71 -3.96 11.62 -14.77
CA LEU A 71 -4.52 12.98 -14.73
C LEU A 71 -5.04 13.37 -13.35
N THR A 72 -5.69 12.43 -12.64
CA THR A 72 -6.16 12.64 -11.26
C THR A 72 -4.98 12.92 -10.33
N LYS A 73 -3.87 12.19 -10.48
CA LYS A 73 -2.64 12.41 -9.70
C LYS A 73 -2.04 13.79 -9.96
N LEU A 74 -2.01 14.23 -11.22
CA LEU A 74 -1.56 15.57 -11.59
C LEU A 74 -2.46 16.66 -10.99
N GLY A 75 -3.78 16.49 -11.07
CA GLY A 75 -4.75 17.41 -10.48
C GLY A 75 -4.60 17.54 -8.96
N ILE A 76 -4.33 16.43 -8.25
CA ILE A 76 -4.04 16.46 -6.81
C ILE A 76 -2.73 17.19 -6.54
N GLY A 77 -1.67 16.92 -7.32
CA GLY A 77 -0.40 17.63 -7.21
C GLY A 77 -0.55 19.15 -7.38
N LEU A 78 -1.35 19.59 -8.35
CA LEU A 78 -1.65 21.00 -8.58
C LEU A 78 -2.47 21.60 -7.42
N LYS A 79 -3.48 20.89 -6.92
CA LYS A 79 -4.27 21.33 -5.74
C LYS A 79 -3.39 21.52 -4.50
N ILE A 80 -2.46 20.59 -4.26
CA ILE A 80 -1.50 20.67 -3.15
C ILE A 80 -0.58 21.88 -3.36
N MET A 81 -0.07 22.10 -4.57
CA MET A 81 0.79 23.23 -4.90
C MET A 81 0.12 24.58 -4.61
N VAL A 82 -1.17 24.71 -4.92
CA VAL A 82 -1.93 25.95 -4.70
C VAL A 82 -2.31 26.13 -3.23
N ARG A 83 -2.75 25.07 -2.53
CA ARG A 83 -3.26 25.20 -1.15
C ARG A 83 -2.18 25.13 -0.07
N LYS A 84 -1.19 24.26 -0.24
CA LYS A 84 -0.17 24.00 0.79
C LYS A 84 1.10 23.44 0.14
N PRO A 85 1.91 24.30 -0.51
CA PRO A 85 3.11 23.85 -1.24
C PRO A 85 4.16 23.19 -0.34
N THR A 86 4.15 23.47 0.97
CA THR A 86 5.04 22.82 1.95
C THR A 86 4.90 21.30 2.00
N LEU A 87 3.72 20.76 1.65
CA LEU A 87 3.46 19.31 1.58
C LEU A 87 4.24 18.61 0.46
N LEU A 88 4.59 19.33 -0.62
CA LEU A 88 5.39 18.76 -1.72
C LEU A 88 6.81 18.40 -1.25
N PHE A 89 7.39 19.22 -0.38
CA PHE A 89 8.73 19.01 0.17
C PHE A 89 8.79 17.83 1.16
N LYS A 90 7.67 17.47 1.79
CA LYS A 90 7.59 16.38 2.77
C LYS A 90 7.27 15.00 2.18
N ARG A 91 7.47 14.82 0.87
CA ARG A 91 7.23 13.54 0.17
C ARG A 91 5.80 13.03 0.34
N VAL A 92 4.82 13.92 0.47
CA VAL A 92 3.38 13.55 0.55
C VAL A 92 2.96 12.72 -0.65
N ILE A 93 3.53 12.95 -1.83
CA ILE A 93 3.32 12.11 -3.02
C ILE A 93 3.66 10.63 -2.74
N SER A 94 4.70 10.34 -1.95
CA SER A 94 5.02 8.97 -1.53
C SER A 94 3.94 8.37 -0.62
N VAL A 95 3.31 9.19 0.23
CA VAL A 95 2.17 8.80 1.08
C VAL A 95 0.97 8.47 0.19
N LEU A 96 0.64 9.34 -0.76
CA LEU A 96 -0.45 9.14 -1.72
C LEU A 96 -0.28 7.87 -2.56
N LEU A 97 0.94 7.64 -3.04
CA LEU A 97 1.27 6.43 -3.79
C LEU A 97 1.16 5.19 -2.90
N SER A 98 1.56 5.27 -1.62
CA SER A 98 1.42 4.18 -0.65
C SER A 98 -0.02 3.76 -0.42
N PHE A 99 -0.96 4.72 -0.41
CA PHE A 99 -2.38 4.42 -0.29
C PHE A 99 -2.95 3.73 -1.53
N GLY A 100 -2.46 4.06 -2.73
CA GLY A 100 -2.80 3.35 -3.96
C GLY A 100 -2.32 1.88 -3.95
N TYR A 101 -1.25 1.59 -3.22
CA TYR A 101 -0.79 0.22 -2.96
C TYR A 101 -1.60 -0.47 -1.86
N SER A 102 -2.23 0.25 -0.94
CA SER A 102 -3.07 -0.31 0.14
C SER A 102 -4.40 -0.86 -0.40
N ARG A 103 -4.35 -1.88 -1.27
CA ARG A 103 -5.51 -2.52 -1.89
C ARG A 103 -6.07 -3.64 -1.02
N ALA A 104 -6.45 -3.34 0.22
CA ALA A 104 -7.06 -4.33 1.12
C ALA A 104 -8.30 -5.02 0.51
N LYS A 105 -9.02 -4.34 -0.39
CA LYS A 105 -10.24 -4.84 -1.06
C LYS A 105 -10.01 -6.03 -2.00
N HIS A 106 -8.82 -6.19 -2.58
CA HIS A 106 -8.54 -7.25 -3.56
C HIS A 106 -7.79 -8.44 -2.97
N PHE A 107 -7.27 -8.32 -1.75
CA PHE A 107 -6.64 -9.43 -1.05
C PHE A 107 -7.69 -10.22 -0.29
N GLY A 108 -8.68 -10.76 -1.01
CA GLY A 108 -9.51 -11.86 -0.52
C GLY A 108 -8.66 -13.13 -0.48
N TRP A 109 -7.71 -13.17 0.46
CA TRP A 109 -6.80 -14.29 0.63
C TRP A 109 -7.24 -15.18 1.77
#